data_AF-A0A9E5IQQ4-F1
#
_entry.id   AF-A0A9E5IQQ4-F1
#
_cell.length_a   1.000
_cell.length_b   1.000
_cell.length_c   1.000
_cell.angle_alpha   90.00
_cell.angle_beta   90.00
_cell.angle_gamma   90.00
#
_symmetry.space_group_name_H-M   'P 1'
#
loop_
_entity.id
_entity.type
_entity.pdbx_description
1 polymer ?
#
loop_
_entity_poly.entity_id
_entity_poly.type
_entity_poly.pdbx_seq_one_letter_code
_entity_poly.pdbx_strand_id
1 'polypeptide(L)'
;MVLDQEDGYWIKIQARQVLITQDVPHGVRYALTLHAPNGKRLMGYDNAHAPKVKTKLFAAKRYPFDHRHRFAADQGVPYAFTSIFQLICDFFEEADRVLNEVKKK
;
A
#
# COMPACT_ATOMS: atom_id res chain seq x y z
N MET A 1 -11.87 6.81 5.03
CA MET A 1 -11.39 8.08 5.59
C MET A 1 -10.54 8.77 4.54
N VAL A 2 -10.63 10.10 4.44
CA VAL A 2 -9.77 10.93 3.59
C VAL A 2 -9.08 11.94 4.51
N LEU A 3 -7.77 12.10 4.34
CA LEU A 3 -6.95 13.06 5.09
C LEU A 3 -6.38 14.06 4.09
N ASP A 4 -6.63 15.34 4.30
CA ASP A 4 -6.02 16.42 3.52
C ASP A 4 -4.55 16.59 3.90
N GLN A 5 -3.68 16.85 2.92
CA GLN A 5 -2.23 17.05 3.09
C GLN A 5 -1.77 18.42 2.56
N GLU A 6 -2.72 19.35 2.43
CA GLU A 6 -2.55 20.68 1.85
C GLU A 6 -2.14 20.64 0.36
N ASP A 7 -2.17 21.81 -0.29
CA ASP A 7 -1.83 21.99 -1.71
C ASP A 7 -2.58 21.07 -2.70
N GLY A 8 -3.72 20.51 -2.28
CA GLY A 8 -4.52 19.55 -3.04
C GLY A 8 -4.05 18.10 -2.97
N TYR A 9 -3.02 17.80 -2.18
CA TYR A 9 -2.60 16.42 -1.91
C TYR A 9 -3.50 15.80 -0.85
N TRP A 10 -3.78 14.50 -0.96
CA TRP A 10 -4.65 13.84 -0.02
C TRP A 10 -4.36 12.35 0.11
N ILE A 11 -4.62 11.81 1.29
CA ILE A 11 -4.49 10.40 1.63
C ILE A 11 -5.88 9.77 1.70
N LYS A 12 -6.06 8.63 1.03
CA LYS A 12 -7.24 7.77 1.18
C LYS A 12 -6.89 6.56 2.04
N ILE A 13 -7.67 6.35 3.09
CA ILE A 13 -7.58 5.17 3.95
C ILE A 13 -8.89 4.41 3.85
N GLN A 14 -8.81 3.18 3.34
CA GLN A 14 -9.90 2.21 3.35
C GLN A 14 -9.40 0.96 4.05
N ALA A 15 -10.05 0.57 5.15
CA ALA A 15 -9.72 -0.64 5.87
C ALA A 15 -11.00 -1.30 6.38
N ARG A 16 -11.03 -2.63 6.35
CA ARG A 16 -12.11 -3.43 6.93
C ARG A 16 -11.57 -4.67 7.60
N GLN A 17 -12.17 -5.02 8.72
CA GLN A 17 -11.90 -6.27 9.40
C GLN A 17 -12.45 -7.44 8.57
N VAL A 18 -11.69 -8.52 8.49
CA VAL A 18 -12.06 -9.76 7.84
C VAL A 18 -11.63 -10.94 8.73
N LEU A 19 -12.16 -12.12 8.45
CA LEU A 19 -11.67 -13.34 9.08
C LEU A 19 -10.18 -13.54 8.75
N ILE A 20 -9.41 -13.92 9.76
CA ILE A 20 -8.02 -14.30 9.59
C ILE A 20 -7.98 -15.52 8.67
N THR A 21 -7.23 -15.38 7.59
CA THR A 21 -7.02 -16.44 6.60
C THR A 21 -5.53 -16.50 6.27
N GLN A 22 -5.11 -17.55 5.56
CA GLN A 22 -3.73 -17.62 5.09
C GLN A 22 -3.35 -16.42 4.20
N ASP A 23 -4.32 -15.83 3.51
CA ASP A 23 -4.13 -14.68 2.62
C ASP A 23 -4.21 -13.34 3.35
N VAL A 24 -4.83 -13.31 4.54
CA VAL A 24 -4.99 -12.10 5.37
C VAL A 24 -4.66 -12.46 6.82
N PRO A 25 -3.38 -12.68 7.15
CA PRO A 25 -2.97 -13.17 8.47
C PRO A 25 -3.28 -12.17 9.59
N HIS A 26 -3.33 -10.88 9.25
CA HIS A 26 -3.62 -9.79 10.19
C HIS A 26 -5.12 -9.48 10.33
N GLY A 27 -5.99 -10.23 9.64
CA GLY A 27 -7.45 -10.05 9.74
C GLY A 27 -7.97 -8.70 9.23
N VAL A 28 -7.20 -7.99 8.40
CA VAL A 28 -7.57 -6.67 7.85
C VAL A 28 -7.29 -6.61 6.36
N ARG A 29 -8.31 -6.27 5.57
CA ARG A 29 -8.13 -5.83 4.17
C ARG A 29 -8.02 -4.32 4.15
N TYR A 30 -7.03 -3.79 3.45
CA TYR A 30 -6.77 -2.35 3.40
C TYR A 30 -6.35 -1.88 2.01
N ALA A 31 -6.57 -0.58 1.78
CA ALA A 31 -6.02 0.22 0.70
C ALA A 31 -5.71 1.62 1.25
N LEU A 32 -4.41 1.90 1.39
CA LEU A 32 -3.85 3.17 1.83
C LEU A 32 -3.20 3.82 0.61
N THR A 33 -3.59 5.02 0.22
CA THR A 33 -3.09 5.64 -1.02
C THR A 33 -2.87 7.14 -0.84
N LEU A 34 -1.77 7.65 -1.39
CA LEU A 34 -1.49 9.08 -1.49
C LEU A 34 -1.78 9.55 -2.92
N HIS A 35 -2.44 10.69 -3.05
CA HIS A 35 -2.83 11.28 -4.33
C HIS A 35 -2.34 12.72 -4.47
N ALA A 36 -2.01 13.09 -5.69
CA ALA A 36 -1.70 14.45 -6.11
C ALA A 36 -2.97 15.29 -6.38
N PRO A 37 -2.85 16.62 -6.53
CA PRO A 37 -3.99 17.51 -6.79
C PRO A 37 -4.75 17.19 -8.09
N ASN A 38 -4.06 16.62 -9.07
CA ASN A 38 -4.67 16.15 -10.33
C ASN A 38 -5.34 14.76 -10.21
N GLY A 39 -5.47 14.21 -9.00
CA GLY A 39 -6.05 12.90 -8.74
C GLY A 39 -5.14 11.71 -9.08
N LYS A 40 -3.88 11.94 -9.46
CA LYS A 40 -2.93 10.86 -9.73
C LYS A 40 -2.46 10.21 -8.42
N ARG A 41 -2.58 8.88 -8.30
CA ARG A 41 -1.96 8.11 -7.21
C ARG A 41 -0.44 8.25 -7.29
N LEU A 42 0.17 8.78 -6.23
CA LEU A 42 1.61 8.90 -6.11
C LEU A 42 2.20 7.59 -5.57
N MET A 43 1.59 7.05 -4.52
CA MET A 43 1.98 5.78 -3.91
C MET A 43 0.78 5.10 -3.24
N GLY A 44 0.93 3.85 -2.83
CA GLY A 44 -0.05 3.22 -1.95
C GLY A 44 0.30 1.80 -1.55
N TYR A 45 -0.30 1.38 -0.43
CA TYR A 45 -0.20 0.07 0.16
C TYR A 45 -1.57 -0.56 0.07
N ASP A 46 -1.66 -1.74 -0.53
CA ASP A 46 -2.89 -2.49 -0.55
C ASP A 46 -2.60 -3.98 -0.50
N ASN A 47 -3.56 -4.72 0.06
CA ASN A 47 -3.51 -6.17 0.12
C ASN A 47 -4.75 -6.79 -0.53
N ALA A 48 -5.41 -6.06 -1.44
CA ALA A 48 -6.67 -6.46 -2.06
C ALA A 48 -6.49 -7.39 -3.26
N HIS A 49 -5.26 -7.58 -3.76
CA HIS A 49 -4.97 -8.44 -4.91
C HIS A 49 -3.91 -9.50 -4.56
N ALA A 50 -4.19 -10.77 -4.90
CA ALA A 50 -3.15 -11.78 -5.01
C ALA A 50 -2.34 -11.49 -6.28
N PRO A 51 -1.00 -11.51 -6.28
CA PRO A 51 -0.25 -11.47 -7.52
C PRO A 51 -0.62 -12.72 -8.34
N LYS A 52 -1.19 -12.52 -9.53
CA LYS A 52 -1.39 -13.60 -10.50
C LYS A 52 -0.01 -14.03 -11.02
N VAL A 53 0.62 -15.00 -10.36
CA VAL A 53 1.90 -15.54 -10.84
C VAL A 53 1.63 -16.36 -12.10
N LYS A 54 2.01 -15.82 -13.27
CA LYS A 54 2.06 -16.56 -14.54
C LYS A 54 3.34 -17.41 -14.63
N THR A 55 3.59 -18.29 -13.68
CA THR A 55 4.67 -19.28 -13.82
C THR A 55 4.39 -20.48 -12.92
N LYS A 56 3.97 -21.58 -13.55
CA LYS A 56 4.14 -22.93 -12.99
C LYS A 56 5.64 -23.13 -12.86
N LEU A 57 6.21 -23.11 -11.65
CA LEU A 57 7.46 -23.80 -11.28
C LEU A 57 7.87 -23.44 -9.84
N PHE A 58 8.00 -24.48 -9.02
CA PHE A 58 8.71 -24.57 -7.73
C PHE A 58 8.05 -24.05 -6.44
N ALA A 59 7.73 -25.03 -5.59
CA ALA A 59 8.05 -25.12 -4.16
C ALA A 59 7.96 -23.82 -3.33
N ALA A 60 6.94 -23.75 -2.48
CA ALA A 60 7.00 -23.14 -1.15
C ALA A 60 7.63 -21.74 -1.05
N LYS A 61 7.29 -20.80 -1.94
CA LYS A 61 7.61 -19.38 -1.74
C LYS A 61 6.32 -18.61 -1.46
N ARG A 62 6.05 -18.38 -0.17
CA ARG A 62 5.01 -17.45 0.30
C ARG A 62 5.32 -16.08 -0.27
N TYR A 63 4.53 -15.64 -1.24
CA TYR A 63 4.54 -14.25 -1.68
C TYR A 63 3.64 -13.46 -0.73
N PRO A 64 4.15 -12.39 -0.08
CA PRO A 64 3.30 -11.48 0.68
C PRO A 64 2.23 -10.90 -0.26
N PHE A 65 0.96 -11.00 0.13
CA PHE A 65 -0.16 -10.33 -0.55
C PHE A 65 -0.09 -8.81 -0.40
N ASP A 66 0.65 -8.35 0.60
CA ASP A 66 0.87 -6.95 0.89
C ASP A 66 1.87 -6.41 -0.15
N HIS A 67 1.49 -5.34 -0.86
CA HIS A 67 2.31 -4.73 -1.91
C HIS A 67 2.42 -3.22 -1.71
N ARG A 68 3.59 -2.66 -2.04
CA ARG A 68 3.88 -1.22 -2.05
C ARG A 68 4.14 -0.78 -3.48
N HIS A 69 3.44 0.27 -3.92
CA HIS A 69 3.66 0.91 -5.22
C HIS A 69 4.41 2.21 -5.00
N ARG A 70 5.65 2.32 -5.51
CA ARG A 70 6.42 3.58 -5.43
C ARG A 70 6.01 4.59 -6.49
N PHE A 71 5.35 4.15 -7.57
CA PHE A 71 4.83 5.00 -8.64
C PHE A 71 3.51 4.46 -9.20
N ALA A 72 2.70 5.31 -9.84
CA ALA A 72 1.45 4.94 -10.50
C ALA A 72 1.57 3.79 -11.53
N ALA A 73 2.76 3.61 -12.12
CA ALA A 73 3.05 2.59 -13.13
C ALA A 73 3.83 1.38 -12.58
N ASP A 74 4.09 1.34 -11.28
CA ASP A 74 4.90 0.29 -10.66
C ASP A 74 4.10 -1.02 -10.49
N GLN A 75 4.75 -2.16 -10.71
CA GLN A 75 4.16 -3.52 -10.67
C GLN A 75 3.77 -3.97 -9.26
N GLY A 76 4.10 -3.18 -8.22
CA GLY A 76 3.87 -3.51 -6.82
C GLY A 76 4.97 -4.41 -6.30
N VAL A 77 5.71 -3.93 -5.30
CA VAL A 77 6.77 -4.70 -4.65
C VAL A 77 6.17 -5.39 -3.43
N PRO A 78 6.42 -6.70 -3.19
CA PRO A 78 5.99 -7.36 -1.97
C PRO A 78 6.49 -6.64 -0.72
N TYR A 79 5.57 -6.29 0.16
CA TYR A 79 5.80 -5.64 1.44
C TYR A 79 5.48 -6.67 2.53
N ALA A 80 6.37 -6.88 3.49
CA ALA A 80 6.09 -7.78 4.61
C ALA A 80 6.10 -6.95 5.90
N PHE A 81 5.00 -6.99 6.65
CA PHE A 81 4.90 -6.32 7.94
C PHE A 81 4.47 -7.30 9.04
N THR A 82 4.95 -7.04 10.25
CA THR A 82 4.72 -7.87 11.43
C THR A 82 3.52 -7.44 12.25
N SER A 83 3.09 -6.18 12.14
CA SER A 83 1.92 -5.64 12.83
C SER A 83 1.22 -4.55 12.01
N ILE A 84 -0.09 -4.37 12.23
CA ILE A 84 -0.87 -3.28 11.63
C ILE A 84 -0.27 -1.91 11.99
N PHE A 85 0.33 -1.78 13.17
CA PHE A 85 1.05 -0.57 13.57
C PHE A 85 2.22 -0.27 12.64
N GLN A 86 3.07 -1.28 12.35
CA GLN A 86 4.18 -1.13 11.39
C GLN A 86 3.68 -0.70 10.01
N LEU A 87 2.60 -1.32 9.51
CA LEU A 87 1.98 -0.97 8.23
C LEU A 87 1.59 0.52 8.17
N ILE A 88 0.96 1.02 9.23
CA ILE A 88 0.52 2.41 9.30
C ILE A 88 1.71 3.35 9.36
N CYS A 89 2.68 3.09 10.25
CA CYS A 89 3.91 3.89 10.36
C CYS A 89 4.66 3.96 9.04
N ASP A 90 4.91 2.81 8.39
CA ASP A 90 5.65 2.76 7.13
C ASP A 90 4.94 3.50 6.00
N PHE A 91 3.61 3.43 5.96
CA PHE A 91 2.82 4.17 4.97
C PHE A 91 2.96 5.68 5.16
N PHE A 92 2.80 6.18 6.38
CA PHE A 92 2.92 7.62 6.64
C PHE A 92 4.34 8.13 6.44
N GLU A 93 5.35 7.38 6.87
CA GLU A 93 6.75 7.75 6.61
C GLU A 93 7.08 7.82 5.11
N GLU A 94 6.55 6.90 4.29
CA GLU A 94 6.72 7.00 2.84
C GLU A 94 5.94 8.18 2.27
N ALA A 95 4.69 8.38 2.70
CA ALA A 95 3.87 9.50 2.24
C ALA A 95 4.58 10.84 2.50
N ASP A 96 5.17 11.01 3.69
CA ASP A 96 5.97 12.18 4.04
C ASP A 96 7.20 12.35 3.13
N ARG A 97 7.92 11.25 2.85
CA ARG A 97 9.08 11.30 1.94
C ARG A 97 8.65 11.71 0.53
N VAL A 98 7.58 11.12 0.00
CA VAL A 98 7.06 11.43 -1.34
C VAL A 98 6.58 12.88 -1.40
N LEU A 99 5.82 13.35 -0.40
CA LEU A 99 5.37 14.73 -0.32
C LEU A 99 6.54 15.71 -0.28
N ASN A 100 7.57 15.43 0.52
CA ASN A 100 8.77 16.26 0.58
C ASN A 100 9.53 16.30 -0.76
N GLU A 101 9.59 15.19 -1.49
CA GLU A 101 10.25 15.14 -2.79
C GLU A 101 9.48 15.92 -3.87
N VAL A 102 8.15 15.86 -3.87
CA VAL A 102 7.33 16.58 -4.85
C VAL A 102 7.18 18.07 -4.54
N LYS A 103 7.14 18.47 -3.26
CA LYS A 103 7.08 19.89 -2.85
C LYS A 103 8.42 20.62 -2.95
N LYS A 104 9.55 19.89 -2.97
CA LYS A 104 10.89 20.46 -3.18
C LYS A 104 11.21 20.77 -4.66
N LYS A 105 10.38 20.30 -5.59
CA LYS A 105 10.49 20.60 -7.03
C LYS A 105 9.56 21.75 -7.39
#